data_AF-A0A7M4AER6-F1
#
_entry.id   AF-A0A7M4AER6-F1
#
_cell.length_a   1.000
_cell.length_b   1.000
_cell.length_c   1.000
_cell.angle_alpha   90.00
_cell.angle_beta   90.00
_cell.angle_gamma   90.00
#
_symmetry.space_group_name_H-M   'P 1'
#
loop_
_entity.id
_entity.type
_entity.pdbx_description
1 polymer ?
#
loop_
_entity_poly.entity_id
_entity_poly.type
_entity_poly.pdbx_seq_one_letter_code
_entity_poly.pdbx_strand_id
1 'polypeptide(L)'
;ASLTPGEITSLTESFEDTRFSISVRDTSTMVGIDHPTNLGDGVIDFIPETVRDKVWGPLQLSVGIQFLILGCAMGTLLGGSQGLARSMFGQMVPETRSAEFFGFFGFFGKVAAFIGPLLYGFMTVMYDSRMGILSIAVLILIGAVMMRMVDLEEGRLDAQAEDARNRGITIPEE
;
A
#
# COMPACT_ATOMS: atom_id res chain seq x y z
N ALA A 1 20.96 24.25 -36.64
CA ALA A 1 19.83 25.18 -36.68
C ALA A 1 19.62 25.69 -35.26
N SER A 2 19.80 26.99 -35.02
CA SER A 2 19.49 27.61 -33.72
C SER A 2 18.01 28.01 -33.73
N LEU A 3 17.24 27.52 -32.76
CA LEU A 3 15.85 27.94 -32.56
C LEU A 3 15.82 29.43 -32.21
N THR A 4 14.87 30.16 -32.77
CA THR A 4 14.63 31.55 -32.41
C THR A 4 13.91 31.63 -31.04
N PRO A 5 14.05 32.73 -30.28
CA PRO A 5 13.38 32.87 -28.99
C PRO A 5 11.85 32.70 -29.05
N GLY A 6 11.21 33.09 -30.16
CA GLY A 6 9.76 32.92 -30.34
C GLY A 6 9.34 31.46 -30.56
N GLU A 7 10.19 30.65 -31.22
CA GLU A 7 9.96 29.20 -31.37
C GLU A 7 10.16 28.47 -30.04
N ILE A 8 11.03 28.96 -29.17
CA ILE A 8 11.22 28.40 -27.83
C ILE A 8 9.99 28.67 -26.96
N THR A 9 9.41 29.88 -27.02
CA THR A 9 8.18 30.21 -26.29
C THR A 9 7.00 29.39 -26.79
N SER A 10 6.77 29.31 -28.11
CA SER A 10 5.65 28.53 -28.64
C SER A 10 5.80 27.03 -28.38
N LEU A 11 7.04 26.51 -28.41
CA LEU A 11 7.31 25.15 -28.00
C LEU A 11 7.02 24.97 -26.51
N THR A 12 7.38 25.92 -25.65
CA THR A 12 7.15 25.82 -24.21
C THR A 12 5.65 25.86 -23.87
N GLU A 13 4.88 26.75 -24.48
CA GLU A 13 3.41 26.82 -24.34
C GLU A 13 2.73 25.53 -24.80
N SER A 14 3.24 24.87 -25.85
CA SER A 14 2.68 23.61 -26.33
C SER A 14 2.81 22.44 -25.32
N PHE A 15 3.59 22.62 -24.26
CA PHE A 15 3.78 21.63 -23.19
C PHE A 15 3.00 21.97 -21.91
N GLU A 16 2.33 23.13 -21.83
CA GLU A 16 1.58 23.54 -20.62
C GLU A 16 0.48 22.52 -20.24
N ASP A 17 -0.29 22.03 -21.21
CA ASP A 17 -1.37 21.07 -20.97
C ASP A 17 -0.88 19.60 -21.02
N THR A 18 0.43 19.35 -20.93
CA THR A 18 1.00 18.00 -21.05
C THR A 18 1.48 17.42 -19.73
N ARG A 19 1.56 16.08 -19.65
CA ARG A 19 2.16 15.39 -18.49
C ARG A 19 3.70 15.45 -18.45
N PHE A 20 4.33 16.24 -19.33
CA PHE A 20 5.78 16.26 -19.48
C PHE A 20 6.37 17.55 -18.89
N SER A 21 7.63 17.47 -18.48
CA SER A 21 8.42 18.63 -18.09
C SER A 21 9.45 18.95 -19.18
N ILE A 22 9.61 20.23 -19.51
CA ILE A 22 10.63 20.71 -20.43
C ILE A 22 11.59 21.65 -19.70
N SER A 23 12.88 21.42 -19.87
CA SER A 23 13.92 22.31 -19.36
C SER A 23 14.73 22.87 -20.52
N VAL A 24 14.68 24.19 -20.71
CA VAL A 24 15.55 24.89 -21.65
C VAL A 24 16.73 25.44 -20.85
N ARG A 25 17.93 24.92 -21.15
CA ARG A 25 19.16 25.38 -20.50
C ARG A 25 19.29 26.90 -20.66
N ASP A 26 19.55 27.58 -19.55
CA ASP A 26 19.74 29.04 -19.44
C ASP A 26 18.50 29.94 -19.61
N THR A 27 17.28 29.41 -19.79
CA THR A 27 16.07 30.24 -19.99
C THR A 27 14.99 29.95 -18.95
N SER A 28 14.45 28.74 -18.94
CA SER A 28 13.35 28.39 -18.03
C SER A 28 13.13 26.88 -17.96
N THR A 29 12.62 26.44 -16.82
CA THR A 29 12.07 25.10 -16.62
C THR A 29 10.57 25.23 -16.48
N MET A 30 9.81 24.52 -17.31
CA MET A 30 8.35 24.46 -17.24
C MET A 30 7.92 23.01 -16.99
N VAL A 31 6.95 22.85 -16.11
CA VAL A 31 6.31 21.59 -15.82
C VAL A 31 4.85 21.77 -16.22
N GLY A 32 4.33 20.90 -17.09
CA GLY A 32 2.94 20.97 -17.50
C GLY A 32 1.98 20.75 -16.33
N ILE A 33 0.77 21.27 -16.45
CA ILE A 33 -0.23 21.33 -15.38
C ILE A 33 -0.64 19.92 -14.94
N ASP A 34 -0.77 18.99 -15.90
CA ASP A 34 -1.10 17.56 -15.69
C ASP A 34 0.11 16.68 -15.27
N HIS A 35 1.24 17.27 -14.89
CA HIS A 35 2.40 16.48 -14.46
C HIS A 35 2.15 15.83 -13.08
N PRO A 36 2.47 14.54 -12.86
CA PRO A 36 2.13 13.81 -11.63
C PRO A 36 2.77 14.35 -10.34
N THR A 37 3.78 15.22 -10.45
CA THR A 37 4.40 15.89 -9.30
C THR A 37 3.70 17.18 -8.87
N ASN A 38 2.72 17.67 -9.65
CA ASN A 38 1.93 18.83 -9.27
C ASN A 38 1.00 18.43 -8.10
N LEU A 39 0.88 19.30 -7.09
CA LEU A 39 0.00 19.10 -5.93
C LEU A 39 -1.09 20.18 -6.03
N GLY A 40 -2.35 19.76 -6.07
CA GLY A 40 -3.50 20.67 -6.02
C GLY A 40 -4.61 20.36 -7.04
N ASP A 41 -4.39 19.43 -7.97
CA ASP A 41 -5.37 19.07 -9.01
C ASP A 41 -6.07 17.72 -8.72
N GLY A 42 -5.49 16.91 -7.82
CA GLY A 42 -6.04 15.62 -7.42
C GLY A 42 -7.10 15.72 -6.31
N VAL A 43 -8.14 14.88 -6.41
CA VAL A 43 -9.27 14.79 -5.44
C VAL A 43 -8.83 14.57 -3.98
N ILE A 44 -7.62 14.04 -3.76
CA ILE A 44 -7.10 13.71 -2.43
C ILE A 44 -5.75 14.39 -2.09
N ASP A 45 -5.39 15.45 -2.81
CA ASP A 45 -4.12 16.15 -2.61
C ASP A 45 -4.03 16.88 -1.26
N PHE A 46 -5.16 17.12 -0.60
CA PHE A 46 -5.21 17.68 0.74
C PHE A 46 -4.46 16.85 1.80
N ILE A 47 -4.32 15.52 1.61
CA ILE A 47 -3.59 14.65 2.54
C ILE A 47 -2.08 14.94 2.48
N PRO A 48 -1.40 14.78 1.33
CA PRO A 48 0.03 15.10 1.22
C PRO A 48 0.32 16.58 1.47
N GLU A 49 -0.58 17.50 1.09
CA GLU A 49 -0.44 18.93 1.41
C GLU A 49 -0.45 19.18 2.92
N THR A 50 -1.41 18.61 3.65
CA THR A 50 -1.51 18.77 5.11
C THR A 50 -0.29 18.16 5.82
N VAL A 51 0.16 16.99 5.36
CA VAL A 51 1.35 16.33 5.94
C VAL A 51 2.60 17.16 5.64
N ARG A 52 2.74 17.68 4.42
CA ARG A 52 3.86 18.56 4.06
C ARG A 52 3.89 19.80 4.94
N ASP A 53 2.76 20.48 5.09
CA ASP A 53 2.72 21.79 5.73
C ASP A 53 2.74 21.69 7.26
N LYS A 54 2.06 20.68 7.85
CA LYS A 54 1.98 20.52 9.32
C LYS A 54 3.04 19.61 9.94
N VAL A 55 3.57 18.65 9.19
CA VAL A 55 4.55 17.68 9.72
C VAL A 55 5.94 18.03 9.20
N TRP A 56 6.13 18.04 7.88
CA TRP A 56 7.47 18.18 7.29
C TRP A 56 8.01 19.61 7.30
N GLY A 57 7.16 20.60 7.05
CA GLY A 57 7.48 22.03 7.09
C GLY A 57 8.09 22.49 8.41
N PRO A 58 7.44 22.26 9.56
CA PRO A 58 7.99 22.67 10.86
C PRO A 58 9.22 21.85 11.27
N LEU A 59 9.33 20.60 10.80
CA LEU A 59 10.48 19.73 11.12
C LEU A 59 11.72 20.01 10.24
N GLN A 60 11.60 20.83 9.18
CA GLN A 60 12.68 21.18 8.24
C GLN A 60 13.48 19.96 7.73
N LEU A 61 12.82 18.81 7.57
CA LEU A 61 13.48 17.59 7.12
C LEU A 61 13.73 17.61 5.62
N SER A 62 14.91 17.16 5.20
CA SER A 62 15.20 16.94 3.79
C SER A 62 14.33 15.82 3.21
N VAL A 63 14.05 15.89 1.90
CA VAL A 63 13.24 14.89 1.18
C VAL A 63 13.80 13.47 1.37
N GLY A 64 15.13 13.32 1.42
CA GLY A 64 15.77 12.03 1.65
C GLY A 64 15.45 11.43 3.03
N ILE A 65 15.43 12.25 4.08
CA ILE A 65 15.09 11.78 5.44
C ILE A 65 13.59 11.47 5.54
N GLN A 66 12.73 12.27 4.91
CA GLN A 66 11.28 11.99 4.83
C GLN A 66 11.02 10.62 4.22
N PHE A 67 11.67 10.32 3.08
CA PHE A 67 11.58 9.02 2.42
C PHE A 67 12.07 7.88 3.32
N LEU A 68 13.20 8.08 4.01
CA LEU A 68 13.76 7.07 4.91
C LEU A 68 12.81 6.76 6.07
N ILE A 69 12.24 7.78 6.72
CA ILE A 69 11.31 7.61 7.84
C ILE A 69 10.06 6.86 7.38
N LEU A 70 9.47 7.28 6.27
CA LEU A 70 8.27 6.64 5.70
C LEU A 70 8.56 5.19 5.29
N GLY A 71 9.70 4.95 4.64
CA GLY A 71 10.13 3.63 4.21
C GLY A 71 10.37 2.68 5.40
N CYS A 72 11.05 3.15 6.45
CA CYS A 72 11.26 2.38 7.67
C CYS A 72 9.93 2.08 8.38
N ALA A 73 9.07 3.08 8.57
CA ALA A 73 7.77 2.89 9.21
C ALA A 73 6.90 1.85 8.48
N MET A 74 6.81 1.98 7.14
CA MET A 74 6.06 1.07 6.30
C MET A 74 6.69 -0.33 6.28
N GLY A 75 8.02 -0.43 6.21
CA GLY A 75 8.75 -1.69 6.25
C GLY A 75 8.55 -2.46 7.56
N THR A 76 8.61 -1.77 8.70
CA THR A 76 8.32 -2.36 10.01
C THR A 76 6.86 -2.81 10.10
N LEU A 77 5.92 -1.99 9.62
CA LEU A 77 4.49 -2.33 9.64
C LEU A 77 4.18 -3.57 8.79
N LEU A 78 4.69 -3.64 7.56
CA LEU A 78 4.47 -4.78 6.66
C LEU A 78 5.19 -6.04 7.15
N GLY A 79 6.44 -5.91 7.59
CA GLY A 79 7.23 -7.03 8.09
C GLY A 79 6.64 -7.63 9.38
N GLY A 80 6.27 -6.78 10.33
CA GLY A 80 5.62 -7.19 11.58
C GLY A 80 4.30 -7.91 11.33
N SER A 81 3.45 -7.35 10.46
CA SER A 81 2.14 -7.94 10.14
C SER A 81 2.27 -9.31 9.46
N GLN A 82 3.21 -9.47 8.53
CA GLN A 82 3.47 -10.76 7.87
C GLN A 82 3.89 -11.86 8.85
N GLY A 83 4.77 -11.54 9.80
CA GLY A 83 5.21 -12.47 10.83
C GLY A 83 4.10 -12.85 11.82
N LEU A 84 3.35 -11.84 12.29
CA LEU A 84 2.23 -12.04 13.20
C LEU A 84 1.13 -12.90 12.56
N ALA A 85 0.76 -12.61 11.31
CA ALA A 85 -0.26 -13.38 10.59
C ALA A 85 0.09 -14.87 10.53
N ARG A 86 1.36 -15.20 10.23
CA ARG A 86 1.80 -16.60 10.15
C ARG A 86 1.81 -17.29 11.52
N SER A 87 2.24 -16.58 12.57
CA SER A 87 2.25 -17.10 13.94
C SER A 87 0.84 -17.35 14.48
N MET A 88 -0.07 -16.38 14.31
CA MET A 88 -1.46 -16.50 14.74
C MET A 88 -2.18 -17.62 14.00
N PHE A 89 -2.01 -17.69 12.66
CA PHE A 89 -2.60 -18.75 11.86
C PHE A 89 -2.09 -20.14 12.30
N GLY A 90 -0.78 -20.30 12.53
CA GLY A 90 -0.22 -21.58 12.98
C GLY A 90 -0.76 -22.09 14.31
N GLN A 91 -1.19 -21.20 15.22
CA GLN A 91 -1.79 -21.60 16.49
C GLN A 91 -3.24 -22.10 16.34
N MET A 92 -3.95 -21.67 15.31
CA MET A 92 -5.35 -22.03 15.04
C MET A 92 -5.52 -23.20 14.06
N VAL A 93 -4.42 -23.80 13.60
CA VAL A 93 -4.46 -24.89 12.63
C VAL A 93 -4.28 -26.24 13.35
N PRO A 94 -5.19 -27.21 13.15
CA PRO A 94 -5.03 -28.56 13.71
C PRO A 94 -3.80 -29.25 13.09
N GLU A 95 -2.99 -29.91 13.92
CA GLU A 95 -1.77 -30.59 13.48
C GLU A 95 -2.09 -31.71 12.46
N THR A 96 -3.22 -32.40 12.66
CA THR A 96 -3.66 -33.52 11.82
C THR A 96 -3.99 -33.12 10.39
N ARG A 97 -4.36 -31.86 10.12
CA ARG A 97 -4.68 -31.34 8.78
C ARG A 97 -3.86 -30.12 8.38
N SER A 98 -2.71 -29.93 9.02
CA SER A 98 -1.85 -28.76 8.80
C SER A 98 -1.51 -28.50 7.32
N ALA A 99 -1.22 -29.54 6.54
CA ALA A 99 -0.91 -29.42 5.12
C ALA A 99 -2.04 -28.79 4.28
N GLU A 100 -3.30 -29.13 4.58
CA GLU A 100 -4.47 -28.61 3.85
C GLU A 100 -4.68 -27.13 4.15
N PHE A 101 -4.65 -26.75 5.44
CA PHE A 101 -4.82 -25.37 5.89
C PHE A 101 -3.68 -24.46 5.41
N PHE A 102 -2.42 -24.90 5.50
CA PHE A 102 -1.30 -24.14 4.95
C PHE A 102 -1.33 -24.07 3.41
N GLY A 103 -1.89 -25.07 2.74
CA GLY A 103 -2.19 -25.04 1.31
C GLY A 103 -3.17 -23.92 0.95
N PHE A 104 -4.27 -23.80 1.68
CA PHE A 104 -5.24 -22.69 1.51
C PHE A 104 -4.63 -21.33 1.85
N PHE A 105 -3.88 -21.22 2.95
CA PHE A 105 -3.19 -19.99 3.32
C PHE A 105 -2.26 -19.50 2.19
N GLY A 106 -1.48 -20.42 1.60
CA GLY A 106 -0.62 -20.11 0.46
C GLY A 106 -1.38 -19.74 -0.82
N PHE A 107 -2.53 -20.37 -1.07
CA PHE A 107 -3.40 -20.03 -2.19
C PHE A 107 -3.95 -18.59 -2.06
N PHE A 108 -4.52 -18.24 -0.91
CA PHE A 108 -5.02 -16.89 -0.67
C PHE A 108 -3.91 -15.83 -0.74
N GLY A 109 -2.69 -16.15 -0.29
CA GLY A 109 -1.53 -15.28 -0.48
C GLY A 109 -1.24 -14.96 -1.95
N LYS A 110 -1.35 -15.97 -2.84
CA LYS A 110 -1.18 -15.76 -4.30
C LYS A 110 -2.33 -14.96 -4.91
N VAL A 111 -3.56 -15.22 -4.48
CA VAL A 111 -4.74 -14.47 -4.92
C VAL A 111 -4.60 -12.99 -4.52
N ALA A 112 -4.19 -12.71 -3.27
CA ALA A 112 -3.94 -11.35 -2.80
C ALA A 112 -2.82 -10.65 -3.60
N ALA A 113 -1.74 -11.37 -3.92
CA ALA A 113 -0.65 -10.84 -4.75
C ALA A 113 -1.07 -10.49 -6.18
N PHE A 114 -2.16 -11.09 -6.69
CA PHE A 114 -2.76 -10.74 -7.97
C PHE A 114 -3.77 -9.58 -7.85
N ILE A 115 -4.65 -9.62 -6.85
CA ILE A 115 -5.71 -8.62 -6.65
C ILE A 115 -5.11 -7.24 -6.32
N GLY A 116 -4.05 -7.17 -5.51
CA GLY A 116 -3.44 -5.90 -5.10
C GLY A 116 -3.01 -5.03 -6.28
N PRO A 117 -2.12 -5.51 -7.17
CA PRO A 117 -1.71 -4.78 -8.36
C PRO A 117 -2.86 -4.47 -9.33
N LEU A 118 -3.82 -5.39 -9.44
CA LEU A 118 -5.00 -5.20 -10.30
C LEU A 118 -5.86 -4.03 -9.79
N LEU A 119 -6.16 -4.00 -8.49
CA LEU A 119 -6.92 -2.93 -7.86
C LEU A 119 -6.19 -1.59 -7.98
N TYR A 120 -4.89 -1.58 -7.68
CA TYR A 120 -4.05 -0.39 -7.83
C TYR A 120 -4.06 0.14 -9.27
N GLY A 121 -3.85 -0.75 -10.25
CA GLY A 121 -3.82 -0.39 -11.66
C GLY A 121 -5.16 0.15 -12.15
N PHE A 122 -6.26 -0.52 -11.78
CA PHE A 122 -7.61 -0.08 -12.11
C PHE A 122 -7.91 1.32 -11.54
N MET A 123 -7.61 1.55 -10.26
CA MET A 123 -7.84 2.82 -9.61
C MET A 123 -6.94 3.94 -10.16
N THR A 124 -5.69 3.61 -10.50
CA THR A 124 -4.73 4.56 -11.11
C THR A 124 -5.15 4.98 -12.52
N VAL A 125 -5.70 4.06 -13.32
CA VAL A 125 -6.17 4.35 -14.68
C VAL A 125 -7.47 5.15 -14.67
N MET A 126 -8.37 4.85 -13.73
CA MET A 126 -9.68 5.50 -13.67
C MET A 126 -9.64 6.89 -13.03
N TYR A 127 -8.73 7.11 -12.06
CA TYR A 127 -8.62 8.36 -11.32
C TYR A 127 -7.20 8.93 -11.45
N ASP A 128 -6.33 8.63 -10.49
CA ASP A 128 -4.94 9.03 -10.46
C ASP A 128 -4.13 8.05 -9.61
N SER A 129 -2.81 8.07 -9.77
CA SER A 129 -1.84 7.32 -8.96
C SER A 129 -2.09 7.41 -7.45
N ARG A 130 -2.50 8.56 -6.93
CA ARG A 130 -2.77 8.77 -5.51
C ARG A 130 -3.99 7.99 -5.04
N MET A 131 -5.05 7.97 -5.85
CA MET A 131 -6.25 7.17 -5.59
C MET A 131 -5.94 5.68 -5.66
N GLY A 132 -5.00 5.29 -6.55
CA GLY A 132 -4.39 3.96 -6.55
C GLY A 132 -3.79 3.59 -5.20
N ILE A 133 -2.92 4.43 -4.64
CA ILE A 133 -2.30 4.21 -3.32
C ILE A 133 -3.36 4.15 -2.21
N LEU A 134 -4.33 5.07 -2.23
CA LEU A 134 -5.42 5.11 -1.25
C LEU A 134 -6.24 3.82 -1.26
N SER A 135 -6.51 3.25 -2.44
CA SER A 135 -7.27 1.99 -2.55
C SER A 135 -6.62 0.83 -1.81
N ILE A 136 -5.28 0.74 -1.90
CA ILE A 136 -4.50 -0.28 -1.17
C ILE A 136 -4.50 0.03 0.33
N ALA A 137 -4.38 1.29 0.72
CA ALA A 137 -4.46 1.69 2.12
C ALA A 137 -5.83 1.33 2.75
N VAL A 138 -6.93 1.58 2.02
CA VAL A 138 -8.28 1.19 2.45
C VAL A 138 -8.41 -0.32 2.56
N LEU A 139 -7.88 -1.10 1.61
CA LEU A 139 -7.88 -2.56 1.68
C LEU A 139 -7.13 -3.07 2.93
N ILE A 140 -5.97 -2.48 3.24
CA ILE A 140 -5.21 -2.79 4.46
C ILE A 140 -6.00 -2.44 5.71
N LEU A 141 -6.66 -1.27 5.75
CA LEU A 141 -7.49 -0.84 6.87
C LEU A 141 -8.68 -1.79 7.10
N ILE A 142 -9.35 -2.22 6.04
CA ILE A 142 -10.43 -3.21 6.14
C ILE A 142 -9.88 -4.50 6.76
N GLY A 143 -8.75 -5.01 6.26
CA GLY A 143 -8.10 -6.20 6.83
C GLY A 143 -7.72 -6.03 8.31
N ALA A 144 -7.20 -4.85 8.68
CA ALA A 144 -6.85 -4.54 10.06
C ALA A 144 -8.07 -4.50 10.99
N VAL A 145 -9.18 -3.91 10.55
CA VAL A 145 -10.45 -3.89 11.30
C VAL A 145 -11.03 -5.30 11.43
N MET A 146 -11.00 -6.09 10.36
CA MET A 146 -11.45 -7.49 10.39
C MET A 146 -10.66 -8.32 11.39
N MET A 147 -9.34 -8.12 11.49
CA MET A 147 -8.52 -8.82 12.47
C MET A 147 -8.93 -8.56 13.93
N ARG A 148 -9.53 -7.40 14.23
CA ARG A 148 -10.05 -7.10 15.58
C ARG A 148 -11.22 -8.00 15.98
N MET A 149 -11.92 -8.59 15.00
CA MET A 149 -13.06 -9.48 15.26
C MET A 149 -12.64 -10.95 15.43
N VAL A 150 -11.36 -11.27 15.27
CA VAL A 150 -10.85 -12.64 15.38
C VAL A 150 -10.49 -12.96 16.83
N ASP A 151 -11.15 -13.97 17.39
CA ASP A 151 -10.78 -14.55 18.69
C ASP A 151 -9.77 -15.69 18.49
N LEU A 152 -8.56 -15.50 19.02
CA LEU A 152 -7.48 -16.48 18.92
C LEU A 152 -7.64 -17.65 19.89
N GLU A 153 -8.32 -17.43 21.02
CA GLU A 153 -8.45 -18.44 22.07
C GLU A 153 -9.47 -19.50 21.65
N GLU A 154 -10.62 -19.05 21.15
CA GLU A 154 -11.64 -19.93 20.56
C GLU A 154 -11.08 -20.73 19.38
N GLY A 155 -10.34 -20.08 18.48
CA GLY A 155 -9.71 -20.75 17.33
C GLY A 155 -8.68 -21.82 17.72
N ARG A 156 -7.98 -21.66 18.85
CA ARG A 156 -7.04 -22.66 19.39
C ARG A 156 -7.77 -23.85 20.00
N LEU A 157 -8.86 -23.59 20.73
CA LEU A 157 -9.68 -24.65 21.33
C LEU A 157 -10.32 -25.52 20.25
N ASP A 158 -10.85 -24.91 19.18
CA ASP A 158 -11.43 -25.63 18.04
C ASP A 158 -10.40 -26.51 17.32
N ALA A 159 -9.18 -26.00 17.13
CA ALA A 159 -8.09 -26.76 16.53
C ALA A 159 -7.71 -27.98 17.39
N GLN A 160 -7.64 -27.82 18.71
CA GLN A 160 -7.35 -28.92 19.65
C GLN A 160 -8.48 -29.94 19.70
N ALA A 161 -9.74 -29.49 19.71
CA ALA A 161 -10.91 -30.36 19.70
C ALA A 161 -10.97 -31.22 18.43
N GLU A 162 -10.64 -30.64 17.27
CA GLU A 162 -10.57 -31.39 16.01
C GLU A 162 -9.41 -32.39 15.99
N ASP A 163 -8.24 -32.02 16.50
CA ASP A 163 -7.11 -32.96 16.62
C ASP A 163 -7.42 -34.12 17.57
N ALA A 164 -8.11 -33.86 18.68
CA ALA A 164 -8.54 -34.89 19.62
C ALA A 164 -9.55 -35.86 18.99
N ARG A 165 -10.52 -35.34 18.21
CA ARG A 165 -11.45 -36.16 17.41
C ARG A 165 -10.70 -37.05 16.42
N ASN A 166 -9.76 -36.50 15.66
CA ASN A 166 -9.01 -37.25 14.64
C ASN A 166 -8.04 -38.28 15.24
N ARG A 167 -7.51 -38.01 16.44
CA ARG A 167 -6.61 -38.94 17.16
C ARG A 167 -7.37 -39.97 18.02
N GLY A 168 -8.69 -39.83 18.16
CA GLY A 168 -9.52 -40.73 18.98
C GLY A 168 -9.30 -40.57 20.48
N ILE A 169 -8.82 -39.41 20.93
CA ILE A 169 -8.55 -39.11 22.35
C ILE A 169 -9.72 -38.28 22.86
N THR A 170 -10.44 -38.76 23.89
CA THR A 170 -11.45 -37.97 24.60
C THR A 170 -10.75 -36.92 25.47
N ILE A 171 -10.97 -35.63 25.19
CA ILE A 171 -10.54 -34.53 26.06
C ILE A 171 -11.36 -34.62 27.37
N PRO A 172 -10.75 -34.60 28.57
CA PRO A 172 -11.50 -34.50 29.81
C PRO A 172 -12.25 -33.15 29.82
N GLU A 173 -13.57 -33.17 30.00
CA GLU A 173 -14.31 -31.97 30.40
C GLU A 173 -13.83 -31.56 31.80
N GLU A 174 -13.25 -30.36 31.93
CA GLU A 174 -13.23 -29.64 33.22
C GLU A 174 -14.53 -28.87 33.40
#